data_AF-A0A523NJF2-F1
#
_entry.id   AF-A0A523NJF2-F1
#
_cell.length_a   1.000
_cell.length_b   1.000
_cell.length_c   1.000
_cell.angle_alpha   90.00
_cell.angle_beta   90.00
_cell.angle_gamma   90.00
#
_symmetry.space_group_name_H-M   'P 1'
#
loop_
_entity.id
_entity.type
_entity.pdbx_description
1 polymer ?
#
loop_
_entity_poly.entity_id
_entity_poly.type
_entity_poly.pdbx_seq_one_letter_code
_entity_poly.pdbx_strand_id
1 'polypeptide(L)'
;MSTSTRSHEQFTPTAAILAWLWPGLGHIYLGERRRGFLVMFGVLFLFGSGVLIGGIDSVDHRDDRLWFLAQALCGPIAVVTDLANQAIVKPLPLDWKDRYQAGDPAVRATIGYKGLGHVNEMGTLYGALAGLMNLVAILDALHPSHRREEMRRRWNSGV
;
A
#
# COMPACT_ATOMS: atom_id res chain seq x y z
N MET A 1 17.59 43.02 15.57
CA MET A 1 16.61 42.02 16.06
C MET A 1 15.96 41.40 14.83
N SER A 2 16.61 40.40 14.24
CA SER A 2 16.13 39.76 13.00
C SER A 2 15.04 38.76 13.37
N THR A 3 13.81 39.09 13.00
CA THR A 3 12.65 38.20 13.11
C THR A 3 12.85 37.03 12.15
N SER A 4 13.17 35.86 12.70
CA SER A 4 13.17 34.59 11.97
C SER A 4 11.75 34.31 11.47
N THR A 5 11.45 34.66 10.22
CA THR A 5 10.28 34.16 9.50
C THR A 5 10.42 32.65 9.39
N ARG A 6 9.72 31.89 10.23
CA ARG A 6 9.50 30.45 10.02
C ARG A 6 8.93 30.31 8.62
N SER A 7 9.70 29.72 7.71
CA SER A 7 9.16 29.18 6.46
C SER A 7 8.06 28.21 6.86
N HIS A 8 6.79 28.61 6.69
CA HIS A 8 5.66 27.72 6.88
C HIS A 8 5.90 26.52 5.97
N GLU A 9 6.14 25.34 6.57
CA GLU A 9 6.13 24.10 5.81
C GLU A 9 4.82 24.06 5.02
N GLN A 10 4.91 24.00 3.70
CA GLN A 10 3.73 24.04 2.82
C GLN A 10 2.99 22.72 2.94
N PHE A 11 2.17 22.60 3.98
CA PHE A 11 1.28 21.46 4.19
C PHE A 11 0.31 21.38 3.01
N THR A 12 0.44 20.33 2.19
CA THR A 12 -0.32 20.19 0.94
C THR A 12 -1.25 18.98 1.02
N PRO A 13 -2.39 19.08 1.72
CA PRO A 13 -3.29 17.95 1.95
C PRO A 13 -3.89 17.41 0.64
N THR A 14 -4.05 18.27 -0.36
CA THR A 14 -4.53 17.86 -1.70
C THR A 14 -3.58 16.88 -2.37
N ALA A 15 -2.26 17.10 -2.28
CA ALA A 15 -1.26 16.18 -2.83
C ALA A 15 -1.28 14.82 -2.12
N ALA A 16 -1.46 14.82 -0.80
CA ALA A 16 -1.59 13.59 -0.01
C ALA A 16 -2.85 12.78 -0.36
N ILE A 17 -4.01 13.45 -0.51
CA ILE A 17 -5.26 12.80 -0.95
C ILE A 17 -5.09 12.20 -2.34
N LEU A 18 -4.44 12.92 -3.26
CA LEU A 18 -4.16 12.42 -4.61
C LEU A 18 -3.21 11.21 -4.59
N ALA A 19 -2.16 11.24 -3.75
CA ALA A 19 -1.25 10.11 -3.57
C ALA A 19 -1.93 8.87 -2.96
N TRP A 20 -2.94 9.07 -2.11
CA TRP A 20 -3.75 7.97 -1.59
C TRP A 20 -4.74 7.44 -2.62
N LEU A 21 -5.39 8.32 -3.41
CA LEU A 21 -6.35 7.92 -4.44
C LEU A 21 -5.68 7.07 -5.53
N TRP A 22 -4.44 7.41 -5.89
CA TRP A 22 -3.64 6.63 -6.81
C TRP A 22 -2.16 6.77 -6.46
N PRO A 23 -1.43 5.65 -6.29
CA PRO A 23 -0.01 5.69 -5.97
C PRO A 23 0.77 6.59 -6.95
N GLY A 24 1.50 7.57 -6.43
CA GLY A 24 2.33 8.49 -7.21
C GLY A 24 1.63 9.72 -7.81
N LEU A 25 0.29 9.85 -7.73
CA LEU A 25 -0.41 11.05 -8.25
C LEU A 25 -0.07 12.32 -7.49
N GLY A 26 0.15 12.25 -6.17
CA GLY A 26 0.53 13.42 -5.36
C GLY A 26 1.83 14.07 -5.84
N HIS A 27 2.86 13.29 -6.12
CA HIS A 27 4.13 13.79 -6.66
C HIS A 27 4.00 14.31 -8.10
N ILE A 28 3.12 13.73 -8.93
CA ILE A 28 2.84 14.27 -10.26
C ILE A 28 2.16 15.64 -10.14
N TYR A 29 1.21 15.79 -9.20
CA TYR A 29 0.52 17.05 -8.92
C TYR A 29 1.50 18.13 -8.44
N LEU A 30 2.48 17.78 -7.61
CA LEU A 30 3.55 18.67 -7.18
C LEU A 30 4.60 18.99 -8.27
N GLY A 31 4.43 18.48 -9.50
CA GLY A 31 5.34 18.69 -10.62
C GLY A 31 6.54 17.74 -10.66
N GLU A 32 6.68 16.84 -9.69
CA GLU A 32 7.78 15.87 -9.57
C GLU A 32 7.52 14.58 -10.36
N ARG A 33 7.23 14.70 -11.66
CA ARG A 33 6.79 13.60 -12.53
C ARG A 33 7.65 12.33 -12.42
N ARG A 34 8.98 12.45 -12.44
CA ARG A 34 9.89 11.30 -12.34
C ARG A 34 9.71 10.54 -11.02
N ARG A 35 9.55 11.24 -9.90
CA ARG A 35 9.32 10.62 -8.59
C ARG A 35 7.94 9.99 -8.53
N GLY A 36 6.91 10.69 -9.02
CA GLY A 36 5.56 10.15 -9.08
C GLY A 36 5.47 8.87 -9.89
N PHE A 37 6.09 8.80 -11.07
CA PHE A 37 6.13 7.56 -11.84
C PHE A 37 6.89 6.43 -11.13
N LEU A 38 8.01 6.71 -10.47
CA LEU A 38 8.76 5.69 -9.72
C LEU A 38 7.93 5.12 -8.56
N VAL A 39 7.23 5.98 -7.81
CA VAL A 39 6.31 5.55 -6.75
C VAL A 39 5.16 4.73 -7.33
N MET A 40 4.54 5.23 -8.40
CA MET A 40 3.41 4.56 -9.05
C MET A 40 3.80 3.15 -9.51
N PHE A 41 4.85 3.02 -10.30
CA PHE A 41 5.30 1.71 -10.78
C PHE A 41 5.77 0.82 -9.63
N GLY A 42 6.49 1.36 -8.64
CA GLY A 42 6.96 0.57 -7.50
C GLY A 42 5.82 -0.01 -6.67
N VAL A 43 4.86 0.82 -6.27
CA VAL A 43 3.71 0.40 -5.44
C VAL A 43 2.77 -0.50 -6.23
N LEU A 44 2.40 -0.16 -7.46
CA LEU A 44 1.48 -0.96 -8.27
C LEU A 44 2.09 -2.30 -8.66
N PHE A 45 3.39 -2.34 -8.99
CA PHE A 45 4.08 -3.58 -9.29
C PHE A 45 4.18 -4.47 -8.05
N LEU A 46 4.53 -3.91 -6.90
CA LEU A 46 4.65 -4.67 -5.66
C LEU A 46 3.29 -5.20 -5.21
N PHE A 47 2.24 -4.37 -5.26
CA PHE A 47 0.89 -4.80 -4.93
C PHE A 47 0.36 -5.83 -5.93
N GLY A 48 0.49 -5.57 -7.22
CA GLY A 48 0.03 -6.45 -8.29
C GLY A 48 0.77 -7.79 -8.31
N SER A 49 2.09 -7.80 -8.08
CA SER A 49 2.84 -9.05 -7.92
C SER A 49 2.44 -9.79 -6.64
N GLY A 50 2.10 -9.09 -5.56
CA GLY A 50 1.53 -9.69 -4.35
C GLY A 50 0.22 -10.43 -4.63
N VAL A 51 -0.73 -9.78 -5.31
CA VAL A 51 -2.01 -10.39 -5.72
C VAL A 51 -1.80 -11.52 -6.74
N LEU A 52 -0.82 -11.40 -7.63
CA LEU A 52 -0.50 -12.43 -8.62
C LEU A 52 0.11 -13.68 -7.99
N ILE A 53 0.99 -13.50 -6.99
CA ILE A 53 1.67 -14.60 -6.28
C ILE A 53 0.71 -15.23 -5.28
N GLY A 54 0.13 -14.44 -4.38
CA GLY A 54 -0.70 -14.95 -3.29
C GLY A 54 -2.14 -15.26 -3.66
N GLY A 55 -2.63 -14.66 -4.75
CA GLY A 55 -4.03 -14.76 -5.16
C GLY A 55 -4.86 -13.57 -4.68
N ILE A 56 -6.11 -13.54 -5.13
CA ILE A 56 -7.07 -12.50 -4.73
C ILE A 56 -7.48 -12.66 -3.25
N ASP A 57 -7.30 -13.86 -2.67
CA ASP A 57 -7.62 -14.14 -1.26
C ASP A 57 -6.65 -13.48 -0.26
N SER A 58 -5.48 -13.01 -0.72
CA SER A 58 -4.48 -12.27 0.06
C SER A 58 -4.92 -10.87 0.52
N VAL A 59 -6.04 -10.40 0.00
CA VAL A 59 -6.62 -9.12 0.35
C VAL A 59 -8.00 -9.39 0.95
N ASP A 60 -8.06 -9.53 2.28
CA ASP A 60 -9.28 -9.86 3.01
C ASP A 60 -9.45 -9.02 4.27
N HIS A 61 -10.41 -8.10 4.24
CA HIS A 61 -10.70 -7.25 5.40
C HIS A 61 -11.47 -7.97 6.53
N ARG A 62 -12.07 -9.15 6.31
CA ARG A 62 -12.85 -9.86 7.35
C ARG A 62 -11.99 -10.75 8.22
N ASP A 63 -11.09 -11.49 7.58
CA ASP A 63 -10.23 -12.45 8.26
C ASP A 63 -8.93 -11.75 8.77
N ASP A 64 -8.41 -10.76 8.03
CA ASP A 64 -7.09 -10.13 8.29
C ASP A 64 -7.15 -8.59 8.37
N ARG A 65 -8.04 -8.04 9.20
CA ARG A 65 -8.29 -6.59 9.36
C ARG A 65 -7.03 -5.72 9.51
N LEU A 66 -6.06 -6.17 10.32
CA LEU A 66 -4.82 -5.43 10.57
C LEU A 66 -3.93 -5.37 9.32
N TRP A 67 -3.83 -6.47 8.57
CA TRP A 67 -3.10 -6.53 7.31
C TRP A 67 -3.79 -5.72 6.22
N PHE A 68 -5.12 -5.82 6.15
CA PHE A 68 -5.93 -5.03 5.22
C PHE A 68 -5.80 -3.53 5.47
N LEU A 69 -5.67 -3.09 6.72
CA LEU A 69 -5.45 -1.68 7.04
C LEU A 69 -4.18 -1.14 6.37
N ALA A 70 -3.10 -1.93 6.37
CA ALA A 70 -1.87 -1.56 5.66
C ALA A 70 -2.10 -1.53 4.15
N GLN A 71 -2.76 -2.54 3.59
CA GLN A 71 -3.07 -2.62 2.15
C GLN A 71 -3.99 -1.48 1.68
N ALA A 72 -4.94 -1.03 2.49
CA ALA A 72 -5.84 0.07 2.19
C ALA A 72 -5.12 1.41 1.97
N LEU A 73 -3.84 1.51 2.37
CA LEU A 73 -2.99 2.67 2.07
C LEU A 73 -2.56 2.71 0.60
N CYS A 74 -2.64 1.61 -0.15
CA CYS A 74 -2.56 1.62 -1.62
C CYS A 74 -3.78 2.29 -2.28
N GLY A 75 -4.78 2.70 -1.49
CA GLY A 75 -5.94 3.42 -1.96
C GLY A 75 -7.10 2.52 -2.39
N PRO A 76 -7.98 3.04 -3.26
CA PRO A 76 -9.16 2.32 -3.75
C PRO A 76 -8.85 0.96 -4.41
N ILE A 77 -7.64 0.78 -4.94
CA ILE A 77 -7.22 -0.47 -5.60
C ILE A 77 -7.28 -1.66 -4.62
N ALA A 78 -6.88 -1.46 -3.37
CA ALA A 78 -6.96 -2.52 -2.35
C ALA A 78 -8.41 -2.85 -1.99
N VAL A 79 -9.28 -1.84 -1.92
CA VAL A 79 -10.72 -2.04 -1.67
C VAL A 79 -11.38 -2.79 -2.83
N VAL A 80 -11.07 -2.44 -4.08
CA VAL A 80 -11.59 -3.15 -5.26
C VAL A 80 -11.15 -4.63 -5.25
N THR A 81 -9.90 -4.90 -4.85
CA THR A 81 -9.38 -6.27 -4.77
C THR A 81 -10.10 -7.08 -3.68
N ASP A 82 -10.34 -6.48 -2.51
CA ASP A 82 -11.13 -7.10 -1.44
C ASP A 82 -12.60 -7.36 -1.86
N LEU A 83 -13.23 -6.43 -2.56
CA LEU A 83 -14.58 -6.63 -3.10
C LEU A 83 -14.60 -7.78 -4.11
N ALA A 84 -13.60 -7.87 -4.98
CA ALA A 84 -13.45 -8.98 -5.91
C ALA A 84 -13.25 -10.31 -5.17
N ASN A 85 -12.44 -10.33 -4.11
CA ASN A 85 -12.23 -11.50 -3.25
C ASN A 85 -13.55 -11.99 -2.64
N GLN A 86 -14.32 -11.07 -2.05
CA GLN A 86 -15.61 -11.39 -1.45
C GLN A 86 -16.66 -11.87 -2.46
N ALA A 87 -16.65 -11.33 -3.67
CA ALA A 87 -17.63 -11.66 -4.70
C ALA A 87 -17.29 -12.92 -5.49
N ILE A 88 -16.01 -13.27 -5.63
CA ILE A 88 -15.56 -14.34 -6.53
C ILE A 88 -15.02 -15.54 -5.76
N VAL A 89 -14.21 -15.32 -4.72
CA VAL A 89 -13.48 -16.40 -4.04
C VAL A 89 -14.26 -16.95 -2.85
N LYS A 90 -14.82 -16.08 -2.01
CA LYS A 90 -15.59 -16.51 -0.82
C LYS A 90 -16.86 -17.31 -1.10
N PRO A 91 -17.57 -17.16 -2.24
CA PRO A 91 -18.70 -18.01 -2.57
C PRO A 91 -18.30 -19.42 -3.02
N LEU A 92 -17.00 -19.67 -3.28
CA LEU A 92 -16.54 -21.00 -3.68
C LEU A 92 -16.59 -21.96 -2.49
N PRO A 93 -17.13 -23.18 -2.65
CA PRO A 93 -17.18 -24.20 -1.60
C PRO A 93 -15.79 -24.80 -1.40
N LEU A 94 -14.90 -24.04 -0.74
CA LEU A 94 -13.60 -24.51 -0.31
C LEU A 94 -13.76 -25.31 0.98
N ASP A 95 -13.84 -26.64 0.81
CA ASP A 95 -14.07 -27.73 1.78
C ASP A 95 -13.26 -27.62 3.11
N TRP A 96 -12.20 -26.80 3.17
CA TRP A 96 -11.38 -26.63 4.37
C TRP A 96 -12.01 -25.74 5.45
N LYS A 97 -12.79 -24.72 5.09
CA LYS A 97 -13.43 -23.81 6.07
C LYS A 97 -14.56 -24.53 6.82
N ASP A 98 -15.34 -25.32 6.08
CA ASP A 98 -16.46 -26.11 6.63
C ASP A 98 -15.93 -27.24 7.54
N ARG A 99 -14.88 -27.95 7.12
CA ARG A 99 -14.24 -28.98 7.95
C ARG A 99 -13.53 -28.40 9.18
N TYR A 100 -13.01 -27.18 9.10
CA TYR A 100 -12.46 -26.47 10.27
C TYR A 100 -13.54 -26.13 11.30
N GLN A 101 -14.66 -25.55 10.85
CA GLN A 101 -15.79 -25.21 11.72
C GLN A 101 -16.45 -26.45 12.35
N ALA A 102 -16.46 -27.57 11.63
CA ALA A 102 -16.93 -28.86 12.14
C ALA A 102 -16.00 -29.48 13.20
N GLY A 103 -14.83 -28.89 13.47
CA GLY A 103 -13.92 -29.32 14.54
C GLY A 103 -13.11 -30.57 14.20
N ASP A 104 -12.95 -30.90 12.91
CA ASP A 104 -12.23 -32.10 12.46
C ASP A 104 -10.78 -32.11 13.00
N PRO A 105 -10.39 -33.11 13.81
CA PRO A 105 -9.05 -33.19 14.39
C PRO A 105 -7.94 -33.30 13.34
N ALA A 106 -8.22 -33.84 12.15
CA ALA A 106 -7.26 -33.87 11.04
C ALA A 106 -7.00 -32.46 10.51
N VAL A 107 -8.04 -31.63 10.36
CA VAL A 107 -7.90 -30.23 9.92
C VAL A 107 -7.21 -29.39 10.99
N ARG A 108 -7.50 -29.59 12.28
CA ARG A 108 -6.83 -28.87 13.37
C ARG A 108 -5.34 -29.21 13.47
N ALA A 109 -4.98 -30.48 13.29
CA ALA A 109 -3.59 -30.90 13.20
C ALA A 109 -2.91 -30.29 11.96
N THR A 110 -3.58 -30.29 10.81
CA THR A 110 -3.03 -29.73 9.56
C THR A 110 -2.87 -28.20 9.61
N ILE A 111 -3.75 -27.48 10.31
CA ILE A 111 -3.63 -26.03 10.57
C ILE A 111 -2.50 -25.73 11.57
N GLY A 112 -2.18 -26.64 12.49
CA GLY A 112 -0.96 -26.55 13.29
C GLY A 112 0.32 -26.63 12.45
N TYR A 113 0.24 -27.22 11.26
CA TYR A 113 1.33 -27.38 10.28
C TYR A 113 1.04 -26.64 8.96
N LYS A 114 0.29 -25.53 8.96
CA LYS A 114 -0.28 -24.87 7.76
C LYS A 114 0.76 -24.28 6.79
N GLY A 115 1.56 -25.14 6.16
CA GLY A 115 2.53 -24.78 5.11
C GLY A 115 1.91 -24.66 3.71
N LEU A 116 0.63 -24.99 3.52
CA LEU A 116 -0.09 -24.82 2.25
C LEU A 116 -0.62 -23.38 2.03
N GLY A 117 -0.59 -22.53 3.07
CA GLY A 117 -0.93 -21.10 3.02
C GLY A 117 0.23 -20.16 2.68
N HIS A 118 1.43 -20.70 2.43
CA HIS A 118 2.65 -19.90 2.27
C HIS A 118 2.56 -18.84 1.16
N VAL A 119 1.91 -19.17 0.03
CA VAL A 119 1.91 -18.27 -1.13
C VAL A 119 0.97 -17.08 -0.89
N ASN A 120 -0.20 -17.35 -0.30
CA ASN A 120 -1.15 -16.32 0.10
C ASN A 120 -0.52 -15.37 1.14
N GLU A 121 0.16 -15.91 2.16
CA GLU A 121 0.87 -15.08 3.14
C GLU A 121 1.92 -14.16 2.50
N MET A 122 2.65 -14.64 1.49
CA MET A 122 3.58 -13.79 0.71
C MET A 122 2.84 -12.68 -0.04
N GLY A 123 1.66 -12.96 -0.61
CA GLY A 123 0.80 -11.95 -1.21
C GLY A 123 0.33 -10.90 -0.21
N THR A 124 -0.10 -11.33 0.98
CA THR A 124 -0.53 -10.45 2.06
C THR A 124 0.61 -9.53 2.51
N LEU A 125 1.82 -10.09 2.67
CA LEU A 125 3.03 -9.34 3.01
C LEU A 125 3.40 -8.32 1.92
N TYR A 126 3.35 -8.71 0.64
CA TYR A 126 3.65 -7.81 -0.48
C TYR A 126 2.64 -6.67 -0.56
N GLY A 127 1.35 -6.98 -0.38
CA GLY A 127 0.30 -5.97 -0.31
C GLY A 127 0.50 -4.99 0.84
N ALA A 128 0.85 -5.49 2.03
CA ALA A 128 1.12 -4.66 3.20
C ALA A 128 2.36 -3.77 3.00
N LEU A 129 3.44 -4.31 2.44
CA LEU A 129 4.66 -3.56 2.11
C LEU A 129 4.37 -2.47 1.07
N ALA A 130 3.58 -2.79 0.03
CA ALA A 130 3.14 -1.80 -0.95
C ALA A 130 2.35 -0.67 -0.30
N GLY A 131 1.44 -1.01 0.63
CA GLY A 131 0.65 -0.04 1.37
C GLY A 131 1.50 0.87 2.27
N LEU A 132 2.45 0.31 3.01
CA LEU A 132 3.40 1.08 3.82
C LEU A 132 4.32 1.94 2.95
N MET A 133 4.73 1.46 1.79
CA MET A 133 5.51 2.25 0.83
C MET A 133 4.68 3.42 0.28
N ASN A 134 3.39 3.21 -0.01
CA ASN A 134 2.50 4.28 -0.42
C ASN A 134 2.24 5.28 0.72
N LEU A 135 2.18 4.82 1.98
CA LEU A 135 2.09 5.71 3.13
C LEU A 135 3.28 6.68 3.20
N VAL A 136 4.51 6.17 3.01
CA VAL A 136 5.69 7.03 2.97
C VAL A 136 5.57 8.06 1.84
N ALA A 137 5.09 7.66 0.66
CA ALA A 137 4.86 8.59 -0.44
C ALA A 137 3.76 9.63 -0.14
N ILE A 138 2.67 9.24 0.53
CA ILE A 138 1.61 10.15 0.96
C ILE A 138 2.16 11.18 1.95
N LEU A 139 2.97 10.75 2.93
CA LEU A 139 3.60 11.63 3.91
C LEU A 139 4.63 12.58 3.27
N ASP A 140 5.41 12.08 2.30
CA ASP A 140 6.35 12.91 1.52
C ASP A 140 5.62 13.94 0.65
N ALA A 141 4.47 13.59 0.07
CA ALA A 141 3.63 14.52 -0.67
C ALA A 141 2.91 15.53 0.24
N LEU A 142 2.62 15.16 1.50
CA LEU A 142 2.01 16.02 2.50
C LEU A 142 2.97 17.13 2.97
N HIS A 143 4.26 16.79 3.09
CA HIS A 143 5.35 17.71 3.45
C HIS A 143 6.42 17.73 2.34
N PRO A 144 6.17 18.43 1.22
CA PRO A 144 7.13 18.51 0.13
C PRO A 144 8.45 19.11 0.61
N SER A 145 9.52 18.31 0.65
CA SER A 145 10.81 18.81 1.10
C SER A 145 11.46 19.72 0.03
N HIS A 146 11.74 20.98 0.37
CA HIS A 146 12.41 22.00 -0.47
C HIS A 146 13.85 21.63 -0.92
N ARG A 147 14.30 20.38 -0.69
CA ARG A 147 15.68 19.92 -0.85
C ARG A 147 16.24 20.12 -2.26
N ARG A 148 15.38 20.24 -3.29
CA ARG A 148 15.79 20.51 -4.69
C ARG A 148 15.90 22.00 -5.04
N GLU A 149 15.06 22.86 -4.47
CA GLU A 149 15.18 24.31 -4.69
C GLU A 149 16.46 24.84 -4.04
N GLU A 150 16.83 24.31 -2.88
CA GLU A 150 18.06 24.65 -2.18
C GLU A 150 19.32 24.20 -2.95
N MET A 151 19.33 22.98 -3.48
CA MET A 151 20.44 22.52 -4.35
C MET A 151 20.54 23.31 -5.65
N ARG A 152 19.40 23.64 -6.29
CA ARG A 152 19.38 24.44 -7.52
C ARG A 152 19.79 25.89 -7.26
N ARG A 153 19.41 26.46 -6.10
CA ARG A 153 19.89 27.78 -5.65
C ARG A 153 21.38 27.76 -5.35
N ARG A 154 21.89 26.74 -4.65
CA ARG A 154 23.33 26.56 -4.38
C ARG A 154 24.16 26.39 -5.65
N TRP A 155 23.63 25.69 -6.65
CA TRP A 155 24.25 25.57 -7.96
C TRP A 155 24.31 26.91 -8.70
N ASN A 156 23.23 27.70 -8.62
CA ASN A 156 23.15 29.02 -9.25
C ASN A 156 23.88 30.13 -8.48
N SER A 157 24.15 29.96 -7.19
CA SER A 157 24.88 30.93 -6.34
C SER A 157 26.37 30.61 -6.22
N GLY A 158 26.85 29.61 -6.95
CA GLY A 158 28.26 29.20 -7.01
C GLY A 158 29.06 29.84 -8.14
N VAL A 159 28.53 30.91 -8.75
CA VAL A 159 29.21 31.79 -9.72
C VAL A 159 29.21 33.20 -9.17
#